data_AF-A0A4R2N968-F1
#
_entry.id   AF-A0A4R2N968-F1
#
_cell.length_a   1.000
_cell.length_b   1.000
_cell.length_c   1.000
_cell.angle_alpha   90.00
_cell.angle_beta   90.00
_cell.angle_gamma   90.00
#
_symmetry.space_group_name_H-M   'P 1'
#
loop_
_entity.id
_entity.type
_entity.pdbx_description
1 polymer ?
#
loop_
_entity_poly.entity_id
_entity_poly.type
_entity_poly.pdbx_seq_one_letter_code
_entity_poly.pdbx_strand_id
1 'polypeptide(L)'
;MKLTMLVSVVVILVLAGCSGSTIKSDGTVTELRWPDLSSAAFDKNRGTFPNIENLLNIRSAMTKDQLYKLIGYPQFYEGFHVREWNYLFHFNTPSQGTDGITTCQYKVVFDNKAYARSFFWRAVDPVDAVCPPNKDPGAIIREIKQTEALIRQ
;
A
#
# COMPACT_ATOMS: atom_id res chain seq x y z
N MET A 1 -48.93 -15.21 -40.44
CA MET A 1 -47.56 -14.67 -40.56
C MET A 1 -46.77 -15.13 -39.34
N LYS A 2 -45.76 -15.97 -39.53
CA LYS A 2 -44.93 -16.55 -38.47
C LYS A 2 -43.85 -15.53 -38.11
N LEU A 3 -43.80 -15.06 -36.87
CA LEU A 3 -42.71 -14.23 -36.38
C LEU A 3 -42.01 -15.00 -35.25
N THR A 4 -41.05 -15.81 -35.65
CA THR A 4 -40.10 -16.47 -34.74
C THR A 4 -39.20 -15.42 -34.13
N MET A 5 -39.50 -15.03 -32.89
CA MET A 5 -38.69 -14.12 -32.10
C MET A 5 -37.50 -14.90 -31.52
N LEU A 6 -36.37 -14.85 -32.22
CA LEU A 6 -35.08 -15.32 -31.72
C LEU A 6 -34.62 -14.39 -30.59
N VAL A 7 -34.83 -14.81 -29.35
CA VAL A 7 -34.26 -14.16 -28.16
C VAL A 7 -32.77 -14.49 -28.13
N SER A 8 -31.96 -13.58 -28.68
CA SER A 8 -30.50 -13.65 -28.56
C SER A 8 -30.13 -13.16 -27.16
N VAL A 9 -29.88 -14.09 -26.23
CA VAL A 9 -29.34 -13.81 -24.90
C VAL A 9 -27.88 -13.41 -25.07
N VAL A 10 -27.62 -12.11 -25.20
CA VAL A 10 -26.27 -11.55 -25.14
C VAL A 10 -25.82 -11.62 -23.68
N VAL A 11 -25.09 -12.67 -23.33
CA VAL A 11 -24.39 -12.79 -22.04
C VAL A 11 -23.21 -11.82 -22.08
N ILE A 12 -23.39 -10.63 -21.52
CA ILE A 12 -22.27 -9.72 -21.25
C ILE A 12 -21.55 -10.28 -20.03
N LEU A 13 -20.56 -11.14 -20.25
CA LEU A 13 -19.53 -11.43 -19.25
C LEU A 13 -18.73 -10.15 -19.06
N VAL A 14 -19.11 -9.34 -18.08
CA VAL A 14 -18.24 -8.29 -17.56
C VAL A 14 -17.06 -9.03 -16.93
N LEU A 15 -15.96 -9.10 -17.68
CA LEU A 15 -14.66 -9.48 -17.13
C LEU A 15 -14.34 -8.43 -16.07
N ALA A 16 -14.64 -8.73 -14.82
CA ALA A 16 -14.10 -8.01 -13.68
C ALA A 16 -12.59 -8.10 -13.81
N GLY A 17 -11.95 -7.04 -14.31
CA GLY A 17 -10.51 -6.98 -14.41
C GLY A 17 -9.94 -7.16 -13.02
N CYS A 18 -9.17 -8.24 -12.80
CA CYS A 18 -8.44 -8.42 -11.56
C CYS A 18 -7.55 -7.18 -11.37
N SER A 19 -7.83 -6.39 -10.33
CA SER A 19 -7.19 -5.09 -10.09
C SER A 19 -5.76 -5.19 -9.52
N GLY A 20 -5.12 -6.34 -9.66
CA GLY A 20 -3.82 -6.65 -9.05
C GLY A 20 -2.64 -6.58 -10.01
N SER A 21 -1.43 -6.59 -9.47
CA SER A 21 -0.19 -6.63 -10.25
C SER A 21 0.01 -7.97 -10.95
N THR A 22 0.77 -7.98 -12.05
CA THR A 22 1.21 -9.23 -12.70
C THR A 22 2.49 -9.73 -12.03
N ILE A 23 2.43 -10.89 -11.36
CA ILE A 23 3.49 -11.42 -10.48
C ILE A 23 3.95 -12.82 -10.94
N LYS A 24 5.23 -12.98 -11.27
CA LYS A 24 5.87 -14.27 -11.59
C LYS A 24 5.98 -15.17 -10.36
N SER A 25 6.22 -16.47 -10.54
CA SER A 25 6.26 -17.46 -9.44
C SER A 25 7.32 -17.17 -8.36
N ASP A 26 8.43 -16.53 -8.73
CA ASP A 26 9.53 -16.10 -7.86
C ASP A 26 9.24 -14.81 -7.07
N GLY A 27 8.07 -14.19 -7.29
CA GLY A 27 7.69 -12.92 -6.66
C GLY A 27 8.13 -11.68 -7.44
N THR A 28 8.72 -11.83 -8.63
CA THR A 28 9.05 -10.71 -9.51
C THR A 28 7.78 -10.10 -10.13
N VAL A 29 7.66 -8.77 -10.08
CA VAL A 29 6.55 -8.03 -10.69
C VAL A 29 6.93 -7.62 -12.12
N THR A 30 6.10 -8.01 -13.10
CA THR A 30 6.27 -7.56 -14.50
C THR A 30 5.42 -6.34 -14.83
N GLU A 31 4.33 -6.15 -14.10
CA GLU A 31 3.45 -5.01 -14.24
C GLU A 31 2.93 -4.63 -12.86
N LEU A 32 3.36 -3.48 -12.35
CA LEU A 32 2.96 -2.97 -11.05
C LEU A 32 1.64 -2.21 -11.18
N ARG A 33 0.60 -2.68 -10.50
CA ARG A 33 -0.70 -2.00 -10.42
C ARG A 33 -1.04 -1.69 -8.98
N TRP A 34 -1.69 -0.57 -8.74
CA TRP A 34 -2.05 -0.15 -7.39
C TRP A 34 -3.57 -0.10 -7.24
N PRO A 35 -4.12 -0.52 -6.09
CA PRO A 35 -5.55 -0.37 -5.84
C PRO A 35 -5.93 1.10 -5.74
N ASP A 36 -7.20 1.38 -6.04
CA ASP A 36 -7.80 2.70 -5.87
C ASP A 36 -7.81 3.07 -4.38
N LEU A 37 -7.47 4.32 -4.04
CA LEU A 37 -7.39 4.78 -2.66
C LEU A 37 -8.73 4.66 -1.92
N SER A 38 -9.86 4.87 -2.63
CA SER A 38 -11.21 4.75 -2.08
C SER A 38 -11.62 3.31 -1.74
N SER A 39 -10.83 2.32 -2.17
CA SER A 39 -11.06 0.90 -1.84
C SER A 39 -10.35 0.43 -0.56
N ALA A 40 -9.66 1.33 0.14
CA ALA A 40 -9.07 1.03 1.43
C ALA A 40 -10.16 0.73 2.47
N ALA A 41 -10.22 -0.50 2.95
CA ALA A 41 -11.24 -1.00 3.86
C ALA A 41 -11.07 -0.54 5.33
N PHE A 42 -10.00 0.18 5.64
CA PHE A 42 -9.69 0.62 7.01
C PHE A 42 -10.29 2.01 7.30
N ASP A 43 -10.87 2.17 8.50
CA ASP A 43 -11.41 3.40 9.11
C ASP A 43 -11.87 4.49 8.13
N LYS A 44 -12.94 4.24 7.35
CA LYS A 44 -13.51 5.20 6.39
C LYS A 44 -12.51 5.67 5.31
N ASN A 45 -11.78 4.74 4.71
CA ASN A 45 -10.72 4.99 3.71
C ASN A 45 -9.50 5.73 4.28
N ARG A 46 -9.30 5.69 5.61
CA ARG A 46 -8.14 6.25 6.26
C ARG A 46 -7.15 5.12 6.46
N GLY A 47 -5.94 5.30 5.95
CA GLY A 47 -4.84 4.36 6.15
C GLY A 47 -4.41 4.27 7.61
N THR A 48 -3.20 3.80 7.86
CA THR A 48 -2.66 3.69 9.22
C THR A 48 -1.35 4.44 9.36
N PHE A 49 -1.01 4.84 10.59
CA PHE A 49 0.32 5.32 10.93
C PHE A 49 1.17 4.11 11.36
N PRO A 50 2.10 3.62 10.51
CA PRO A 50 2.89 2.45 10.86
C PRO A 50 3.91 2.78 11.94
N ASN A 51 4.27 1.79 12.76
CA ASN A 51 5.47 1.89 13.59
C ASN A 51 6.71 1.84 12.68
N ILE A 52 7.52 2.90 12.70
CA ILE A 52 8.67 3.05 11.82
C ILE A 52 9.75 2.00 12.09
N GLU A 53 10.02 1.67 13.36
CA GLU A 53 11.01 0.67 13.72
C GLU A 53 10.63 -0.71 13.18
N ASN A 54 9.35 -1.08 13.29
CA ASN A 54 8.84 -2.32 12.70
C ASN A 54 8.95 -2.33 11.17
N LEU A 55 8.60 -1.21 10.52
CA LEU A 55 8.70 -1.08 9.06
C LEU A 55 10.15 -1.22 8.58
N LEU A 56 11.12 -0.66 9.31
CA LEU A 56 12.55 -0.77 9.02
C LEU A 56 13.12 -2.18 9.20
N ASN A 57 12.45 -3.01 10.00
CA ASN A 57 12.82 -4.41 10.21
C ASN A 57 12.34 -5.35 9.09
N ILE A 58 11.51 -4.89 8.16
CA ILE A 58 11.05 -5.72 7.05
C ILE A 58 12.23 -6.11 6.14
N ARG A 59 12.27 -7.40 5.77
CA ARG A 59 13.29 -7.99 4.90
C ARG A 59 12.65 -8.97 3.91
N SER A 60 13.36 -9.22 2.81
CA SER A 60 13.04 -10.32 1.90
C SER A 60 13.11 -11.66 2.64
N ALA A 61 12.37 -12.65 2.14
CA ALA A 61 12.18 -13.98 2.72
C ALA A 61 11.39 -14.03 4.04
N MET A 62 10.81 -12.92 4.52
CA MET A 62 9.87 -12.95 5.63
C MET A 62 8.57 -13.65 5.25
N THR A 63 7.96 -14.35 6.21
CA THR A 63 6.63 -14.95 6.05
C THR A 63 5.53 -13.91 6.23
N LYS A 64 4.33 -14.24 5.75
CA LYS A 64 3.11 -13.45 5.99
C LYS A 64 2.87 -13.18 7.49
N ASP A 65 3.09 -14.17 8.35
CA ASP A 65 2.91 -14.02 9.79
C ASP A 65 3.90 -13.06 10.44
N GLN A 66 5.16 -13.06 9.99
CA GLN A 66 6.16 -12.09 10.45
C GLN A 66 5.76 -10.68 10.06
N LEU A 67 5.29 -10.49 8.82
CA LEU A 67 4.81 -9.19 8.36
C LEU A 67 3.55 -8.73 9.10
N TYR A 68 2.61 -9.64 9.38
CA TYR A 68 1.45 -9.32 10.20
C TYR A 68 1.84 -8.80 11.58
N LYS A 69 2.88 -9.37 12.21
CA LYS A 69 3.39 -8.88 13.49
C LYS A 69 4.07 -7.51 13.40
N LEU A 70 4.71 -7.20 12.28
CA LEU A 70 5.43 -5.94 12.10
C LEU A 70 4.49 -4.78 11.70
N ILE A 71 3.66 -5.00 10.69
CA ILE A 71 2.89 -3.92 10.02
C ILE A 71 1.38 -4.18 9.96
N GLY A 72 0.90 -5.22 10.65
CA GLY A 72 -0.53 -5.54 10.69
C GLY A 72 -1.08 -6.06 9.37
N TYR A 73 -2.40 -6.12 9.29
CA TYR A 73 -3.13 -6.62 8.13
C TYR A 73 -3.18 -5.59 6.99
N PRO A 74 -3.18 -6.04 5.72
CA PRO A 74 -3.30 -5.14 4.58
C PRO A 74 -4.68 -4.47 4.58
N GLN A 75 -4.71 -3.19 4.21
CA GLN A 75 -5.93 -2.38 4.29
C GLN A 75 -6.79 -2.48 3.02
N PHE A 76 -6.30 -3.13 1.98
CA PHE A 76 -7.06 -3.37 0.75
C PHE A 76 -7.56 -4.82 0.73
N TYR A 77 -8.80 -5.02 0.29
CA TYR A 77 -9.34 -6.36 0.09
C TYR A 77 -8.82 -6.92 -1.23
N GLU A 78 -8.00 -7.97 -1.15
CA GLU A 78 -7.36 -8.55 -2.32
C GLU A 78 -7.88 -9.97 -2.62
N GLY A 79 -8.72 -10.51 -1.73
CA GLY A 79 -9.28 -11.86 -1.83
C GLY A 79 -8.45 -12.93 -1.12
N PHE A 80 -8.69 -14.19 -1.47
CA PHE A 80 -8.04 -15.36 -0.85
C PHE A 80 -6.72 -15.71 -1.54
N HIS A 81 -5.72 -16.14 -0.76
CA HIS A 81 -4.40 -16.58 -1.25
C HIS A 81 -3.63 -15.59 -2.13
N VAL A 82 -3.79 -14.29 -1.84
CA VAL A 82 -3.19 -13.21 -2.62
C VAL A 82 -1.66 -13.23 -2.57
N ARG A 83 -1.05 -12.86 -3.69
CA ARG A 83 0.41 -12.79 -3.87
C ARG A 83 0.97 -11.39 -3.72
N GLU A 84 0.12 -10.44 -3.38
CA GLU A 84 0.50 -9.11 -2.95
C GLU A 84 -0.33 -8.74 -1.73
N TRP A 85 0.17 -7.75 -1.00
CA TRP A 85 -0.51 -7.04 0.06
C TRP A 85 -0.28 -5.57 -0.14
N ASN A 86 -1.36 -4.78 -0.10
CA ASN A 86 -1.30 -3.34 -0.25
C ASN A 86 -1.69 -2.66 1.08
N TYR A 87 -1.03 -1.55 1.34
CA TYR A 87 -1.19 -0.72 2.53
C TYR A 87 -1.24 0.74 2.10
N LEU A 88 -2.00 1.55 2.83
CA LEU A 88 -2.03 3.00 2.81
C LEU A 88 -1.46 3.47 4.15
N PHE A 89 -0.25 4.00 4.13
CA PHE A 89 0.45 4.48 5.31
C PHE A 89 0.48 5.99 5.36
N HIS A 90 0.32 6.52 6.56
CA HIS A 90 0.43 7.93 6.90
C HIS A 90 1.66 8.15 7.77
N PHE A 91 2.36 9.25 7.53
CA PHE A 91 3.55 9.63 8.26
C PHE A 91 3.42 11.08 8.70
N ASN A 92 3.72 11.35 9.97
CA ASN A 92 3.74 12.71 10.50
C ASN A 92 4.94 13.45 9.92
N THR A 93 4.65 14.49 9.15
CA THR A 93 5.62 15.29 8.42
C THR A 93 5.17 16.75 8.45
N PRO A 94 5.38 17.47 9.57
CA PRO A 94 4.75 18.77 9.83
C PRO A 94 4.94 19.84 8.75
N SER A 95 5.99 19.71 7.93
CA SER A 95 6.36 20.64 6.86
C SER A 95 5.91 20.23 5.45
N GLN A 96 5.25 19.08 5.28
CA GLN A 96 4.87 18.53 3.97
C GLN A 96 3.57 17.71 4.03
N GLY A 97 2.81 17.72 2.93
CA GLY A 97 1.54 17.01 2.81
C GLY A 97 0.36 17.70 3.50
N THR A 98 -0.84 17.22 3.19
CA THR A 98 -2.06 17.76 3.77
C THR A 98 -2.06 17.56 5.28
N ASP A 99 -2.34 18.62 6.03
CA ASP A 99 -2.33 18.62 7.50
C ASP A 99 -1.01 18.16 8.14
N GLY A 100 0.11 18.32 7.42
CA GLY A 100 1.42 17.85 7.90
C GLY A 100 1.52 16.33 7.90
N ILE A 101 0.81 15.65 7.00
CA ILE A 101 0.82 14.20 6.85
C ILE A 101 1.21 13.82 5.44
N THR A 102 2.25 13.01 5.30
CA THR A 102 2.58 12.35 4.04
C THR A 102 1.87 11.02 3.95
N THR A 103 1.12 10.82 2.88
CA THR A 103 0.42 9.56 2.58
C THR A 103 1.16 8.80 1.49
N CYS A 104 1.45 7.53 1.76
CA CYS A 104 2.13 6.62 0.85
C CYS A 104 1.36 5.31 0.75
N GLN A 105 1.25 4.75 -0.44
CA GLN A 105 0.95 3.33 -0.57
C GLN A 105 2.24 2.49 -0.47
N TYR A 106 2.12 1.36 0.20
CA TYR A 106 3.16 0.35 0.32
C TYR A 106 2.64 -0.99 -0.15
N LYS A 107 3.41 -1.67 -1.00
CA LYS A 107 3.06 -2.98 -1.52
C LYS A 107 4.14 -3.99 -1.16
N VAL A 108 3.72 -5.12 -0.63
CA VAL A 108 4.56 -6.30 -0.44
C VAL A 108 4.11 -7.38 -1.43
N VAL A 109 5.06 -7.95 -2.17
CA VAL A 109 4.79 -9.02 -3.14
C VAL A 109 5.46 -10.31 -2.69
N PHE A 110 4.75 -11.43 -2.83
CA PHE A 110 5.13 -12.75 -2.36
C PHE A 110 5.42 -13.71 -3.52
N ASP A 111 6.38 -14.61 -3.32
CA ASP A 111 6.54 -15.78 -4.20
C ASP A 111 5.40 -16.80 -4.04
N ASN A 112 5.43 -17.88 -4.82
CA ASN A 112 4.45 -18.96 -4.72
C ASN A 112 4.51 -19.76 -3.41
N LYS A 113 5.54 -19.55 -2.59
CA LYS A 113 5.72 -20.15 -1.26
C LYS A 113 5.33 -19.18 -0.13
N ALA A 114 4.71 -18.04 -0.48
CA ALA A 114 4.28 -17.01 0.45
C ALA A 114 5.40 -16.32 1.25
N TYR A 115 6.62 -16.30 0.69
CA TYR A 115 7.71 -15.46 1.21
C TYR A 115 7.73 -14.11 0.52
N ALA A 116 7.95 -13.04 1.27
CA ALA A 116 8.08 -11.69 0.74
C ALA A 116 9.32 -11.55 -0.14
N ARG A 117 9.20 -10.90 -1.30
CA ARG A 117 10.27 -10.80 -2.31
C ARG A 117 10.50 -9.39 -2.79
N SER A 118 9.43 -8.69 -3.18
CA SER A 118 9.51 -7.34 -3.73
C SER A 118 8.66 -6.38 -2.92
N PHE A 119 9.14 -5.14 -2.83
CA PHE A 119 8.55 -4.10 -2.00
C PHE A 119 8.50 -2.81 -2.79
N PHE A 120 7.34 -2.18 -2.86
CA PHE A 120 7.13 -0.98 -3.65
C PHE A 120 6.52 0.12 -2.80
N TRP A 121 6.88 1.35 -3.11
CA TRP A 121 6.30 2.56 -2.53
C TRP A 121 5.70 3.41 -3.63
N ARG A 122 4.57 4.04 -3.34
CA ARG A 122 3.96 5.07 -4.19
C ARG A 122 3.54 6.24 -3.31
N ALA A 123 4.02 7.44 -3.63
CA ALA A 123 3.53 8.65 -2.99
C ALA A 123 2.09 8.92 -3.45
N VAL A 124 1.25 9.33 -2.49
CA VAL A 124 -0.16 9.63 -2.72
C VAL A 124 -0.39 11.12 -2.46
N ASP A 125 0.08 11.61 -1.32
CA ASP A 125 -0.01 13.02 -0.97
C ASP A 125 1.18 13.44 -0.09
N PRO A 126 2.01 14.40 -0.51
CA PRO A 126 2.09 14.96 -1.87
C PRO A 126 2.45 13.88 -2.90
N VAL A 127 2.02 14.03 -4.16
CA VAL A 127 2.24 13.03 -5.23
C VAL A 127 3.70 12.80 -5.60
N ASP A 128 4.57 13.74 -5.25
CA ASP A 128 6.02 13.75 -5.51
C ASP A 128 6.86 13.55 -4.23
N ALA A 129 6.22 13.22 -3.11
CA ALA A 129 6.90 12.98 -1.85
C ALA A 129 7.81 11.73 -1.88
N VAL A 130 8.81 11.73 -1.01
CA VAL A 130 9.65 10.55 -0.77
C VAL A 130 8.94 9.60 0.20
N CYS A 131 8.81 8.33 -0.19
CA CYS A 131 8.15 7.30 0.61
C CYS A 131 9.10 6.13 0.97
N PRO A 132 9.15 5.69 2.24
CA PRO A 132 8.63 6.40 3.41
C PRO A 132 9.46 7.68 3.66
N PRO A 133 8.86 8.76 4.17
CA PRO A 133 9.58 9.99 4.47
C PRO A 133 10.62 9.72 5.56
N ASN A 134 11.81 10.31 5.39
CA ASN A 134 12.95 10.21 6.30
C ASN A 134 13.24 8.78 6.80
N LYS A 135 13.95 7.98 5.99
CA LYS A 135 14.59 6.74 6.44
C LYS A 135 15.68 6.95 7.52
N ASP A 136 15.93 8.19 7.93
CA ASP A 136 16.98 8.57 8.87
C ASP A 136 16.38 9.13 10.18
N PRO A 137 16.44 8.38 11.29
CA PRO A 137 16.03 8.84 12.62
C PRO A 137 16.68 10.16 13.05
N GLY A 138 17.85 10.51 12.48
CA GLY A 138 18.54 11.77 12.75
C GLY A 138 17.81 13.01 12.22
N ALA A 139 16.92 12.88 11.23
CA ALA A 139 16.15 14.01 10.71
C ALA A 139 15.06 14.45 11.70
N ILE A 140 14.37 13.49 12.33
CA ILE A 140 13.32 13.76 13.34
C ILE A 140 13.92 14.44 14.57
N ILE A 141 15.10 13.99 15.05
CA ILE A 141 15.78 14.62 16.19
C ILE A 141 16.19 16.06 15.87
N ARG A 142 16.60 16.35 14.62
CA ARG A 142 16.95 17.72 14.20
C ARG A 142 15.73 18.62 14.16
N GLU A 143 14.60 18.14 13.65
CA GLU A 143 13.34 18.89 13.58
C GLU A 143 12.74 19.16 14.97
N ILE A 144 12.80 18.18 15.88
CA ILE A 144 12.41 18.36 17.29
C ILE A 144 13.29 19.43 17.96
N LYS A 145 14.61 19.34 17.83
CA LYS A 145 15.53 20.33 18.42
C LYS A 145 15.29 21.74 17.89
N GLN A 146 14.96 21.88 16.60
CA GLN A 146 14.66 23.17 15.99
C GLN A 146 13.33 23.73 16.48
N THR A 147 12.32 22.86 16.68
CA THR A 147 11.03 23.23 17.26
C THR A 147 11.16 23.66 18.72
N GLU A 148 11.94 22.93 19.53
CA GLU A 148 12.24 23.32 20.92
C GLU A 148 12.99 24.66 21.00
N ALA A 149 13.88 24.96 20.04
CA ALA A 149 14.60 26.22 19.98
C ALA A 149 13.69 27.41 19.65
N LEU A 150 12.65 27.20 18.85
CA LEU A 150 11.66 28.23 18.49
C LEU A 150 10.67 28.53 19.62
N ILE A 151 10.32 27.53 20.43
CA ILE A 151 9.41 27.70 21.58
C ILE A 151 10.09 28.41 22.77
N ARG A 152 11.42 28.40 22.82
CA ARG A 152 12.22 29.02 23.89
C ARG A 152 12.59 30.50 23.63
N GLN A 153 12.11 31.07 22.53
CA GLN A 153 12.23 32.50 22.21
C GLN A 153 10.94 33.22 22.60
#